data_AF-A0A820W5Y2-F1
#
_entry.id   AF-A0A820W5Y2-F1
#
_cell.length_a   1.000
_cell.length_b   1.000
_cell.length_c   1.000
_cell.angle_alpha   90.00
_cell.angle_beta   90.00
_cell.angle_gamma   90.00
#
_symmetry.space_group_name_H-M   'P 1'
#
loop_
_entity.id
_entity.type
_entity.pdbx_description
1 polymer ?
#
loop_
_entity_poly.entity_id
_entity_poly.type
_entity_poly.pdbx_seq_one_letter_code
_entity_poly.pdbx_strand_id
1 'polypeptide(L)'
;DSYPLPRIEETLNRLNGNNFFSKLDLKTGYHQIPIHSSDKEKTTFVTYNGIFQFNVMPQGLKNAPSSFQRLMYELLVSTRWDFCLVYIDDVIIFSRTFDQHVAHLNEIFSILYNANLQLNPQKCSLIKSEINYLGHTINQQGIRPLQDNVDAILKLPTPSTPKQVHSFVQAANYYRDHIENFSKIAAPLYPYTKKNAIWKGWTPQMENAYNDLKRRLTTSPVFLNFPDDISPLVLSTDASGYGMGGVLRQMTLNGSKVIKYVSKKFNSAQQKYSTTERECLAL
;
A
#
# COMPACT_ATOMS: atom_id res chain seq x y z
N ASP A 1 -7.58 -8.42 -20.18
CA ASP A 1 -8.52 -7.86 -19.20
C ASP A 1 -7.71 -7.09 -18.17
N SER A 2 -8.10 -5.87 -17.83
CA SER A 2 -7.41 -5.01 -16.86
C SER A 2 -8.44 -4.49 -15.88
N TYR A 3 -8.85 -5.35 -14.95
CA TYR A 3 -9.80 -4.96 -13.91
C TYR A 3 -9.13 -4.00 -12.92
N PRO A 4 -9.75 -2.84 -12.60
CA PRO A 4 -9.12 -1.83 -11.77
C PRO A 4 -8.94 -2.34 -10.33
N LEU A 5 -7.75 -2.14 -9.79
CA LEU A 5 -7.48 -2.32 -8.36
C LEU A 5 -7.84 -1.03 -7.61
N PRO A 6 -8.39 -1.14 -6.38
CA PRO A 6 -8.64 0.03 -5.56
C PRO A 6 -7.31 0.70 -5.22
N ARG A 7 -7.33 2.02 -5.03
CA ARG A 7 -6.15 2.73 -4.56
C ARG A 7 -5.82 2.26 -3.13
N ILE A 8 -4.55 1.98 -2.89
CA ILE A 8 -4.07 1.50 -1.59
C ILE A 8 -4.45 2.50 -0.48
N GLU A 9 -4.24 3.79 -0.72
CA GLU A 9 -4.58 4.84 0.26
C GLU A 9 -6.08 4.86 0.62
N GLU A 10 -6.97 4.78 -0.38
CA GLU A 10 -8.42 4.74 -0.15
C GLU A 10 -8.83 3.47 0.61
N THR A 11 -8.18 2.35 0.30
CA THR A 11 -8.41 1.07 0.96
C THR A 11 -7.99 1.14 2.44
N LEU A 12 -6.80 1.67 2.72
CA LEU A 12 -6.27 1.78 4.08
C LEU A 12 -7.07 2.79 4.93
N ASN A 13 -7.49 3.91 4.35
CA ASN A 13 -8.31 4.91 5.04
C ASN A 13 -9.65 4.32 5.53
N ARG A 14 -10.19 3.31 4.86
CA ARG A 14 -11.45 2.68 5.25
C ARG A 14 -11.34 1.84 6.52
N LEU A 15 -10.13 1.47 6.93
CA LEU A 15 -9.86 0.77 8.19
C LEU A 15 -9.97 1.69 9.41
N ASN A 16 -10.10 3.01 9.22
CA ASN A 16 -10.23 4.00 10.29
C ASN A 16 -11.33 3.65 11.30
N GLY A 17 -11.01 3.76 12.60
CA GLY A 17 -11.97 3.69 13.70
C GLY A 17 -12.42 2.28 14.05
N ASN A 18 -11.79 1.26 13.46
CA ASN A 18 -12.07 -0.13 13.75
C ASN A 18 -11.06 -0.71 14.75
N ASN A 19 -11.55 -1.64 15.57
CA ASN A 19 -10.79 -2.25 16.66
C ASN A 19 -10.50 -3.72 16.43
N PHE A 20 -11.27 -4.37 15.54
CA PHE A 20 -11.17 -5.79 15.24
C PHE A 20 -10.96 -6.00 13.76
N PHE A 21 -9.95 -6.81 13.43
CA PHE A 21 -9.55 -7.11 12.08
C PHE A 21 -9.43 -8.62 11.90
N SER A 22 -9.89 -9.12 10.75
CA SER A 22 -9.61 -10.48 10.30
C SER A 22 -9.09 -10.45 8.88
N LYS A 23 -8.04 -11.22 8.61
CA LYS A 23 -7.50 -11.44 7.27
C LYS A 23 -7.79 -12.88 6.87
N LEU A 24 -8.47 -13.05 5.75
CA LEU A 24 -8.74 -14.37 5.17
C LEU A 24 -7.82 -14.58 3.96
N ASP A 25 -7.22 -15.77 3.91
CA ASP A 25 -6.37 -16.23 2.80
C ASP A 25 -7.08 -17.39 2.10
N LEU A 26 -7.30 -17.27 0.78
CA LEU A 26 -7.92 -18.33 0.00
C LEU A 26 -6.89 -19.43 -0.34
N LYS A 27 -7.30 -20.69 -0.16
CA LYS A 27 -6.44 -21.85 -0.44
C LYS A 27 -6.15 -21.96 -1.93
N THR A 28 -4.93 -21.63 -2.34
CA THR A 28 -4.55 -21.63 -3.77
C THR A 28 -5.59 -20.91 -4.64
N GLY A 29 -5.92 -19.66 -4.30
CA GLY A 29 -7.09 -18.93 -4.82
C GLY A 29 -7.34 -19.09 -6.33
N TYR A 30 -6.31 -18.96 -7.17
CA TYR A 30 -6.47 -19.12 -8.62
C TYR A 30 -6.93 -20.52 -9.03
N HIS A 31 -6.44 -21.58 -8.38
CA HIS A 31 -6.83 -22.95 -8.70
C HIS A 31 -8.29 -23.28 -8.31
N GLN A 32 -9.01 -22.36 -7.68
CA GLN A 32 -10.43 -22.50 -7.40
C GLN A 32 -11.32 -21.95 -8.52
N ILE A 33 -10.76 -21.17 -9.45
CA ILE A 33 -11.51 -20.53 -10.54
C ILE A 33 -11.46 -21.42 -11.79
N PRO A 34 -12.59 -21.94 -12.30
CA PRO A 34 -12.61 -22.71 -13.53
C PRO A 34 -12.19 -21.89 -14.75
N ILE A 35 -11.43 -22.51 -15.67
CA ILE A 35 -11.16 -21.94 -16.98
C ILE A 35 -12.28 -22.30 -17.94
N HIS A 36 -12.74 -21.31 -18.72
CA HIS A 36 -13.70 -21.54 -19.78
C HIS A 36 -13.19 -22.59 -20.78
N SER A 37 -14.06 -23.51 -21.22
CA SER A 37 -13.64 -24.68 -22.02
C SER A 37 -12.83 -24.33 -23.26
N SER A 38 -13.13 -23.21 -23.94
CA SER A 38 -12.40 -22.74 -25.13
C SER A 38 -10.99 -22.20 -24.85
N ASP A 39 -10.66 -21.93 -23.59
CA ASP A 39 -9.38 -21.34 -23.19
C ASP A 39 -8.44 -22.35 -22.52
N LYS A 40 -8.92 -23.57 -22.20
CA LYS A 40 -8.11 -24.58 -21.50
C LYS A 40 -6.86 -24.96 -22.29
N GLU A 41 -6.96 -25.14 -23.60
CA GLU A 41 -5.83 -25.50 -24.47
C GLU A 41 -4.69 -24.46 -24.46
N LYS A 42 -4.99 -23.19 -24.14
CA LYS A 42 -3.99 -22.11 -24.04
C LYS A 42 -3.12 -22.23 -22.78
N THR A 43 -3.52 -23.09 -21.85
CA THR A 43 -2.77 -23.39 -20.62
C THR A 43 -1.97 -24.68 -20.71
N THR A 44 -1.84 -25.23 -21.91
CA THR A 44 -1.12 -26.48 -22.16
C THR A 44 0.34 -26.38 -21.71
N PHE A 45 0.82 -27.41 -21.02
CA PHE A 45 2.22 -27.61 -20.65
C PHE A 45 2.67 -29.03 -20.95
N VAL A 46 3.97 -29.19 -21.17
CA VAL A 46 4.57 -30.48 -21.54
C VAL A 46 5.41 -31.00 -20.38
N THR A 47 5.24 -32.27 -20.09
CA THR A 47 6.07 -33.02 -19.14
C THR A 47 6.66 -34.24 -19.86
N TYR A 48 7.59 -34.95 -19.20
CA TYR A 48 8.10 -36.22 -19.71
C TYR A 48 7.01 -37.30 -19.88
N ASN A 49 5.87 -37.15 -19.18
CA ASN A 49 4.72 -38.06 -19.23
C ASN A 49 3.63 -37.63 -20.22
N GLY A 50 3.84 -36.55 -20.99
CA GLY A 50 2.91 -36.10 -22.02
C GLY A 50 2.47 -34.64 -21.87
N ILE A 51 1.39 -34.32 -22.59
CA ILE A 51 0.86 -32.97 -22.75
C ILE A 51 -0.39 -32.84 -21.86
N PHE A 52 -0.40 -31.85 -20.99
CA PHE A 52 -1.48 -31.60 -20.04
C PHE A 52 -1.98 -30.16 -20.18
N GLN A 53 -3.23 -29.92 -19.80
CA GLN A 53 -3.82 -28.58 -19.74
C GLN A 53 -4.52 -28.37 -18.39
N PHE A 54 -4.65 -27.12 -17.96
CA PHE A 54 -5.35 -26.81 -16.72
C PHE A 54 -6.87 -26.72 -16.91
N ASN A 55 -7.62 -27.23 -15.93
CA ASN A 55 -9.07 -27.05 -15.84
C ASN A 55 -9.47 -25.81 -15.02
N VAL A 56 -8.55 -25.32 -14.19
CA VAL A 56 -8.69 -24.20 -13.27
C VAL A 56 -7.56 -23.22 -13.50
N MET A 57 -7.72 -21.97 -13.11
CA MET A 57 -6.78 -20.89 -13.45
C MET A 57 -5.40 -21.13 -12.82
N PRO A 58 -4.33 -21.44 -13.58
CA PRO A 58 -3.01 -21.64 -13.01
C PRO A 58 -2.38 -20.32 -12.60
N GLN A 59 -1.40 -20.40 -11.71
CA GLN A 59 -0.51 -19.29 -11.42
C GLN A 59 0.32 -18.90 -12.64
N GLY A 60 0.68 -17.62 -12.74
CA GLY A 60 1.52 -17.09 -13.82
C GLY A 60 0.74 -16.55 -15.04
N LEU A 61 -0.57 -16.78 -15.13
CA LEU A 61 -1.38 -16.11 -16.15
C LEU A 61 -1.44 -14.60 -15.88
N LYS A 62 -1.09 -13.80 -16.89
CA LYS A 62 -1.04 -12.33 -16.81
C LYS A 62 -2.33 -11.70 -16.26
N ASN A 63 -3.49 -12.26 -16.61
CA ASN A 63 -4.80 -11.72 -16.22
C ASN A 63 -5.45 -12.44 -15.03
N ALA A 64 -4.74 -13.38 -14.38
CA ALA A 64 -5.28 -14.10 -13.23
C ALA A 64 -5.65 -13.17 -12.05
N PRO A 65 -4.77 -12.24 -11.62
CA PRO A 65 -5.11 -11.30 -10.55
C PRO A 65 -6.35 -10.45 -10.86
N SER A 66 -6.48 -9.95 -12.09
CA SER A 66 -7.64 -9.14 -12.50
C SER A 66 -8.93 -9.95 -12.52
N SER A 67 -8.87 -11.20 -12.99
CA SER A 67 -10.05 -12.09 -13.01
C SER A 67 -10.49 -12.45 -11.60
N PHE A 68 -9.53 -12.72 -10.71
CA PHE A 68 -9.78 -13.00 -9.31
C PHE A 68 -10.35 -11.79 -8.57
N GLN A 69 -9.77 -10.60 -8.77
CA GLN A 69 -10.28 -9.35 -8.20
C GLN A 69 -11.75 -9.12 -8.59
N ARG A 70 -12.09 -9.31 -9.88
CA ARG A 70 -13.46 -9.16 -10.37
C ARG A 70 -14.40 -10.15 -9.67
N LEU A 71 -14.04 -11.43 -9.60
CA LEU A 71 -14.84 -12.45 -8.92
C LEU A 71 -15.14 -12.02 -7.48
N MET A 72 -14.10 -11.65 -6.72
CA MET A 72 -14.28 -11.27 -5.32
C MET A 72 -15.10 -9.98 -5.16
N TYR A 73 -14.99 -9.03 -6.09
CA TYR A 73 -15.79 -7.81 -6.08
C TYR A 73 -17.28 -8.07 -6.32
N GLU A 74 -17.60 -8.99 -7.23
CA GLU A 74 -18.98 -9.41 -7.50
C GLU A 74 -19.55 -10.19 -6.31
N LEU A 75 -18.80 -11.13 -5.76
CA LEU A 75 -19.23 -11.95 -4.62
C LEU A 75 -19.49 -11.12 -3.36
N LEU A 76 -18.64 -10.13 -3.09
CA LEU A 76 -18.69 -9.33 -1.87
C LEU A 76 -19.37 -7.97 -2.08
N VAL A 77 -20.17 -7.81 -3.13
CA VAL A 77 -20.80 -6.52 -3.47
C VAL A 77 -21.60 -5.91 -2.30
N SER A 78 -22.25 -6.73 -1.47
CA SER A 78 -23.07 -6.28 -0.35
C SER A 78 -22.28 -5.88 0.91
N THR A 79 -21.00 -6.24 0.99
CA THR A 79 -20.17 -6.06 2.20
C THR A 79 -18.91 -5.25 1.93
N ARG A 80 -18.48 -5.20 0.66
CA ARG A 80 -17.29 -4.50 0.21
C ARG A 80 -17.43 -3.01 0.44
N TRP A 81 -16.39 -2.41 1.00
CA TRP A 81 -16.34 -1.03 1.50
C TRP A 81 -17.16 -0.75 2.74
N ASP A 82 -18.03 -1.62 3.24
CA ASP A 82 -18.71 -1.38 4.52
C ASP A 82 -17.92 -1.95 5.68
N PHE A 83 -17.64 -3.24 5.62
CA PHE A 83 -16.83 -3.95 6.61
C PHE A 83 -15.89 -4.99 6.01
N CYS A 84 -15.81 -5.04 4.67
CA CYS A 84 -14.92 -5.93 3.95
C CYS A 84 -14.13 -5.17 2.88
N LEU A 85 -12.84 -5.48 2.73
CA LEU A 85 -11.98 -4.98 1.66
C LEU A 85 -11.31 -6.17 0.97
N VAL A 86 -11.12 -6.05 -0.34
CA VAL A 86 -10.45 -7.06 -1.14
C VAL A 86 -9.34 -6.43 -1.95
N TYR A 87 -8.16 -7.03 -1.85
CA TYR A 87 -7.03 -6.72 -2.71
C TYR A 87 -6.37 -7.99 -3.21
N ILE A 88 -6.67 -8.33 -4.46
CA ILE A 88 -6.31 -9.57 -5.13
C ILE A 88 -6.75 -10.76 -4.26
N ASP A 89 -5.83 -11.45 -3.62
CA ASP A 89 -6.11 -12.68 -2.86
C ASP A 89 -6.38 -12.41 -1.37
N ASP A 90 -6.12 -11.18 -0.89
CA ASP A 90 -6.33 -10.79 0.50
C ASP A 90 -7.75 -10.25 0.72
N VAL A 91 -8.49 -10.89 1.63
CA VAL A 91 -9.78 -10.38 2.13
C VAL A 91 -9.60 -9.90 3.56
N ILE A 92 -9.87 -8.61 3.80
CA ILE A 92 -9.82 -7.99 5.11
C ILE A 92 -11.23 -7.68 5.58
N ILE A 93 -11.53 -8.09 6.81
CA ILE A 93 -12.78 -7.79 7.51
C ILE A 93 -12.44 -6.89 8.68
N PHE A 94 -13.23 -5.86 8.92
CA PHE A 94 -12.99 -4.90 9.99
C PHE A 94 -14.28 -4.48 10.68
N SER A 95 -14.21 -4.28 12.00
CA SER A 95 -15.37 -3.88 12.81
C SER A 95 -14.96 -3.06 14.02
N ARG A 96 -15.91 -2.28 14.56
CA ARG A 96 -15.71 -1.46 15.76
C ARG A 96 -15.85 -2.27 17.05
N THR A 97 -16.80 -3.20 17.09
CA THR A 97 -17.05 -4.06 18.26
C THR A 97 -16.86 -5.53 17.93
N PHE A 98 -16.61 -6.35 18.95
CA PHE A 98 -16.44 -7.78 18.81
C PHE A 98 -17.70 -8.45 18.25
N ASP A 99 -18.89 -8.12 18.76
CA ASP A 99 -20.16 -8.69 18.31
C ASP A 99 -20.44 -8.40 16.83
N GLN A 100 -20.19 -7.15 16.40
CA GLN A 100 -20.25 -6.80 14.98
C GLN A 100 -19.25 -7.62 14.16
N HIS A 101 -18.06 -7.84 14.68
CA HIS A 101 -17.03 -8.61 13.97
C HIS A 101 -17.40 -10.08 13.78
N VAL A 102 -18.01 -10.71 14.79
CA VAL A 102 -18.53 -12.08 14.68
C VAL A 102 -19.65 -12.14 13.64
N ALA A 103 -20.57 -11.17 13.65
CA ALA A 103 -21.64 -11.10 12.64
C ALA A 103 -21.08 -10.95 11.22
N HIS A 104 -20.13 -10.03 11.02
CA HIS A 104 -19.46 -9.81 9.73
C HIS A 104 -18.70 -11.05 9.26
N LEU A 105 -17.99 -11.75 10.15
CA LEU A 105 -17.32 -13.00 9.80
C LEU A 105 -18.30 -14.08 9.33
N ASN A 106 -19.43 -14.24 10.03
CA ASN A 106 -20.45 -15.21 9.63
C ASN A 106 -21.04 -14.90 8.25
N GLU A 107 -21.29 -13.63 7.94
CA GLU A 107 -21.78 -13.22 6.63
C GLU A 107 -20.75 -13.51 5.53
N ILE A 108 -19.48 -13.13 5.73
CA ILE A 108 -18.42 -13.39 4.75
C ILE A 108 -18.18 -14.88 4.55
N PHE A 109 -18.16 -15.68 5.61
CA PHE A 109 -18.03 -17.13 5.50
C PHE A 109 -19.21 -17.75 4.75
N SER A 110 -20.43 -17.26 4.96
CA SER A 110 -21.62 -17.72 4.22
C SER A 110 -21.50 -17.41 2.73
N ILE A 111 -21.06 -16.21 2.36
CA ILE A 111 -20.84 -15.81 0.97
C ILE A 111 -19.79 -16.71 0.30
N LEU A 112 -18.64 -16.91 0.96
CA LEU A 112 -17.55 -17.73 0.42
C LEU A 112 -17.95 -19.21 0.31
N TYR A 113 -18.68 -19.73 1.30
CA TYR A 113 -19.19 -21.10 1.29
C TYR A 113 -20.15 -21.33 0.11
N ASN A 114 -21.10 -20.41 -0.11
CA ASN A 114 -22.05 -20.49 -1.21
C ASN A 114 -21.37 -20.37 -2.59
N ALA A 115 -20.26 -19.64 -2.67
CA ALA A 115 -19.43 -19.54 -3.86
C ALA A 115 -18.49 -20.74 -4.06
N ASN A 116 -18.52 -21.75 -3.17
CA ASN A 116 -17.62 -22.89 -3.14
C ASN A 116 -16.13 -22.49 -3.09
N LEU A 117 -15.83 -21.41 -2.37
CA LEU A 117 -14.47 -20.93 -2.14
C LEU A 117 -13.93 -21.43 -0.80
N GLN A 118 -12.73 -21.99 -0.84
CA GLN A 118 -12.03 -22.56 0.29
C GLN A 118 -10.98 -21.59 0.84
N LEU A 119 -10.98 -21.43 2.16
CA LEU A 119 -9.96 -20.71 2.89
C LEU A 119 -8.80 -21.64 3.27
N ASN A 120 -7.64 -21.04 3.55
CA ASN A 120 -6.52 -21.69 4.19
C ASN A 120 -6.46 -21.31 5.68
N PRO A 121 -6.99 -22.15 6.59
CA PRO A 121 -7.10 -21.79 8.01
C PRO A 121 -5.77 -21.42 8.67
N GLN A 122 -4.65 -22.00 8.21
CA GLN A 122 -3.33 -21.74 8.77
C GLN A 122 -2.78 -20.34 8.41
N LYS A 123 -3.25 -19.76 7.31
CA LYS A 123 -2.86 -18.41 6.86
C LYS A 123 -3.88 -17.34 7.21
N CYS A 124 -5.11 -17.73 7.57
CA CYS A 124 -6.09 -16.81 8.09
C CYS A 124 -5.68 -16.29 9.47
N SER A 125 -5.91 -14.99 9.69
CA SER A 125 -5.77 -14.34 10.99
C SER A 125 -7.14 -13.83 11.41
N LEU A 126 -7.71 -14.36 12.49
CA LEU A 126 -9.05 -14.00 12.94
C LEU A 126 -9.00 -13.15 14.21
N ILE A 127 -9.89 -12.16 14.27
CA ILE A 127 -10.21 -11.34 15.45
C ILE A 127 -8.96 -10.79 16.13
N LYS A 128 -8.16 -10.04 15.38
CA LYS A 128 -6.95 -9.37 15.87
C LYS A 128 -7.23 -7.89 16.13
N SER A 129 -6.54 -7.34 17.13
CA SER A 129 -6.50 -5.88 17.38
C SER A 129 -5.53 -5.14 16.46
N GLU A 130 -4.61 -5.88 15.84
CA GLU A 130 -3.62 -5.39 14.88
C GLU A 130 -3.48 -6.38 13.71
N ILE A 131 -3.37 -5.87 12.49
CA ILE A 131 -3.26 -6.69 11.28
C ILE A 131 -2.22 -6.15 10.32
N ASN A 132 -1.57 -7.05 9.57
CA ASN A 132 -0.68 -6.69 8.47
C ASN A 132 -1.43 -6.75 7.14
N TYR A 133 -1.47 -5.64 6.42
CA TYR A 133 -2.17 -5.52 5.15
C TYR A 133 -1.52 -4.47 4.25
N LEU A 134 -1.35 -4.78 2.95
CA LEU A 134 -0.75 -3.91 1.95
C LEU A 134 0.58 -3.26 2.41
N GLY A 135 1.48 -4.06 3.00
CA GLY A 135 2.80 -3.59 3.44
C GLY A 135 2.79 -2.64 4.66
N HIS A 136 1.66 -2.57 5.36
CA HIS A 136 1.48 -1.79 6.59
C HIS A 136 0.97 -2.68 7.72
N THR A 137 1.23 -2.25 8.95
CA THR A 137 0.59 -2.75 10.16
C THR A 137 -0.47 -1.73 10.59
N ILE A 138 -1.69 -2.19 10.80
CA ILE A 138 -2.86 -1.36 11.11
C ILE A 138 -3.44 -1.79 12.45
N ASN A 139 -3.74 -0.81 13.30
CA ASN A 139 -4.46 -1.01 14.55
C ASN A 139 -5.34 0.22 14.85
N GLN A 140 -5.96 0.26 16.04
CA GLN A 140 -6.81 1.38 16.47
C GLN A 140 -6.08 2.74 16.50
N GLN A 141 -4.76 2.77 16.71
CA GLN A 141 -3.98 4.00 16.77
C GLN A 141 -3.76 4.61 15.38
N GLY A 142 -3.64 3.76 14.35
CA GLY A 142 -3.33 4.21 13.00
C GLY A 142 -2.67 3.16 12.13
N ILE A 143 -1.91 3.66 11.14
CA ILE A 143 -1.20 2.87 10.14
C ILE A 143 0.29 3.10 10.32
N ARG A 144 1.09 2.03 10.23
CA ARG A 144 2.55 2.11 10.18
C ARG A 144 3.16 1.21 9.11
N PRO A 145 4.36 1.51 8.59
CA PRO A 145 5.07 0.59 7.72
C PRO A 145 5.32 -0.75 8.42
N LEU A 146 5.23 -1.85 7.68
CA LEU A 146 5.59 -3.17 8.19
C LEU A 146 7.09 -3.20 8.54
N GLN A 147 7.43 -3.68 9.75
CA GLN A 147 8.81 -3.66 10.23
C GLN A 147 9.77 -4.42 9.29
N ASP A 148 9.36 -5.59 8.77
CA ASP A 148 10.18 -6.37 7.84
C ASP A 148 10.53 -5.59 6.56
N ASN A 149 9.59 -4.77 6.07
CA ASN A 149 9.82 -3.94 4.89
C ASN A 149 10.77 -2.78 5.20
N VAL A 150 10.63 -2.16 6.38
CA VAL A 150 11.56 -1.14 6.86
C VAL A 150 12.96 -1.72 7.02
N ASP A 151 13.09 -2.87 7.68
CA ASP A 151 14.36 -3.56 7.90
C ASP A 151 15.03 -3.95 6.58
N ALA A 152 14.25 -4.41 5.60
CA ALA A 152 14.75 -4.70 4.26
C ALA A 152 15.33 -3.43 3.60
N ILE A 153 14.64 -2.29 3.70
CA ILE A 153 15.13 -1.00 3.17
C ILE A 153 16.42 -0.57 3.89
N LEU A 154 16.49 -0.71 5.21
CA LEU A 154 17.65 -0.35 6.01
C LEU A 154 18.89 -1.18 5.66
N LYS A 155 18.70 -2.48 5.39
CA LYS A 155 19.77 -3.42 5.01
C LYS A 155 20.26 -3.27 3.57
N LEU A 156 19.58 -2.47 2.74
CA LEU A 156 20.04 -2.24 1.37
C LEU A 156 21.47 -1.66 1.37
N PRO A 157 22.37 -2.15 0.50
CA PRO A 157 23.68 -1.56 0.32
C PRO A 157 23.57 -0.21 -0.38
N THR A 158 24.62 0.61 -0.25
CA THR A 158 24.74 1.88 -0.97
C THR A 158 24.64 1.62 -2.49
N PRO A 159 23.71 2.29 -3.20
CA PRO A 159 23.55 2.12 -4.64
C PRO A 159 24.81 2.49 -5.44
N SER A 160 25.25 1.60 -6.33
CA SER A 160 26.33 1.84 -7.28
C SER A 160 25.85 2.05 -8.72
N THR A 161 24.53 1.93 -8.97
CA THR A 161 23.92 2.06 -10.30
C THR A 161 22.64 2.88 -10.26
N PRO A 162 22.25 3.55 -11.37
CA PRO A 162 20.96 4.24 -11.46
C PRO A 162 19.76 3.33 -11.19
N LYS A 163 19.84 2.06 -11.60
CA LYS A 163 18.78 1.06 -11.34
C LYS A 163 18.59 0.81 -9.85
N GLN A 164 19.67 0.70 -9.08
CA GLN A 164 19.60 0.55 -7.62
C GLN A 164 19.08 1.82 -6.95
N VAL A 165 19.48 3.01 -7.41
CA VAL A 165 18.92 4.29 -6.91
C VAL A 165 17.42 4.35 -7.17
N HIS A 166 17.00 4.04 -8.39
CA HIS A 166 15.58 3.98 -8.74
C HIS A 166 14.82 3.00 -7.83
N SER A 167 15.33 1.78 -7.67
CA SER A 167 14.72 0.77 -6.79
C SER A 167 14.58 1.26 -5.35
N PHE A 168 15.62 1.88 -4.78
CA PHE A 168 15.59 2.43 -3.43
C PHE A 168 14.58 3.57 -3.30
N VAL A 169 14.61 4.54 -4.22
CA VAL A 169 13.68 5.68 -4.18
C VAL A 169 12.24 5.20 -4.30
N GLN A 170 11.94 4.20 -5.12
CA GLN A 170 10.60 3.64 -5.22
C GLN A 170 10.15 2.94 -3.93
N ALA A 171 11.04 2.15 -3.31
CA ALA A 171 10.75 1.50 -2.02
C ALA A 171 10.50 2.54 -0.91
N ALA A 172 11.31 3.58 -0.82
CA ALA A 172 11.13 4.65 0.15
C ALA A 172 9.87 5.51 -0.17
N ASN A 173 9.58 5.72 -1.45
CA ASN A 173 8.41 6.48 -1.90
C ASN A 173 7.09 5.79 -1.56
N TYR A 174 7.07 4.46 -1.48
CA TYR A 174 5.89 3.72 -0.99
C TYR A 174 5.47 4.16 0.41
N TYR A 175 6.44 4.55 1.25
CA TYR A 175 6.23 5.02 2.62
C TYR A 175 6.37 6.54 2.76
N ARG A 176 6.27 7.30 1.66
CA ARG A 176 6.47 8.76 1.65
C ARG A 176 5.58 9.51 2.64
N ASP A 177 4.37 9.00 2.89
CA ASP A 177 3.39 9.62 3.78
C ASP A 177 3.83 9.59 5.24
N HIS A 178 4.81 8.73 5.57
CA HIS A 178 5.48 8.64 6.88
C HIS A 178 6.76 9.48 6.94
N ILE A 179 7.19 10.10 5.83
CA ILE A 179 8.47 10.82 5.74
C ILE A 179 8.21 12.30 5.48
N GLU A 180 8.37 13.10 6.52
CA GLU A 180 8.34 14.55 6.41
C GLU A 180 9.33 15.03 5.35
N ASN A 181 8.87 15.92 4.46
CA ASN A 181 9.70 16.53 3.41
C ASN A 181 10.38 15.53 2.46
N PHE A 182 9.82 14.33 2.26
CA PHE A 182 10.35 13.29 1.38
C PHE A 182 10.89 13.82 0.04
N SER A 183 10.11 14.63 -0.67
CA SER A 183 10.48 15.15 -1.99
C SER A 183 11.71 16.05 -1.98
N LYS A 184 11.94 16.78 -0.89
CA LYS A 184 13.12 17.65 -0.70
C LYS A 184 14.36 16.80 -0.42
N ILE A 185 14.21 15.78 0.43
CA ILE A 185 15.31 14.89 0.82
C ILE A 185 15.73 14.01 -0.37
N ALA A 186 14.78 13.42 -1.09
CA ALA A 186 15.03 12.59 -2.28
C ALA A 186 15.50 13.39 -3.51
N ALA A 187 15.55 14.73 -3.43
CA ALA A 187 15.89 15.60 -4.56
C ALA A 187 17.21 15.24 -5.28
N PRO A 188 18.31 14.92 -4.57
CA PRO A 188 19.58 14.51 -5.20
C PRO A 188 19.52 13.15 -5.92
N LEU A 189 18.54 12.30 -5.59
CA LEU A 189 18.41 10.95 -6.13
C LEU A 189 17.55 10.89 -7.41
N TYR A 190 16.59 11.82 -7.56
CA TYR A 190 15.68 11.86 -8.72
C TYR A 190 16.34 11.91 -10.11
N PRO A 191 17.51 12.54 -10.33
CA PRO A 191 18.17 12.47 -11.64
C PRO A 191 18.42 11.03 -12.11
N TYR A 192 18.63 10.10 -11.17
CA TYR A 192 18.91 8.69 -11.45
C TYR A 192 17.67 7.80 -11.45
N THR A 193 16.49 8.35 -11.19
CA THR A 193 15.22 7.62 -11.32
C THR A 193 14.62 7.70 -12.72
N LYS A 194 15.17 8.56 -13.60
CA LYS A 194 14.70 8.74 -14.97
C LYS A 194 15.19 7.61 -15.89
N LYS A 195 14.42 7.34 -16.94
CA LYS A 195 14.83 6.43 -18.01
C LYS A 195 16.13 6.95 -18.67
N ASN A 196 17.09 6.07 -18.90
CA ASN A 196 18.39 6.36 -19.50
C ASN A 196 19.27 7.36 -18.71
N ALA A 197 19.14 7.40 -17.38
CA ALA A 197 20.00 8.24 -16.55
C ALA A 197 21.48 7.81 -16.67
N ILE A 198 22.36 8.77 -16.98
CA ILE A 198 23.81 8.56 -17.03
C ILE A 198 24.34 8.57 -15.60
N TRP A 199 25.05 7.51 -15.19
CA TRP A 199 25.67 7.43 -13.89
C TRP A 199 26.87 8.40 -13.80
N LYS A 200 26.83 9.33 -12.84
CA LYS A 200 27.92 10.30 -12.60
C LYS A 200 28.70 10.00 -11.33
N GLY A 201 28.53 8.80 -10.76
CA GLY A 201 29.07 8.43 -9.47
C GLY A 201 28.16 8.78 -8.30
N TRP A 202 28.50 8.22 -7.15
CA TRP A 202 27.81 8.45 -5.88
C TRP A 202 28.40 9.69 -5.21
N THR A 203 27.56 10.68 -4.90
CA THR A 203 28.01 11.97 -4.35
C THR A 203 27.70 12.07 -2.85
N PRO A 204 28.41 12.92 -2.09
CA PRO A 204 28.08 13.17 -0.68
C PRO A 204 26.64 13.62 -0.44
N GLN A 205 26.06 14.39 -1.38
CA GLN A 205 24.67 14.83 -1.31
C GLN A 205 23.68 13.65 -1.44
N MET A 206 24.03 12.66 -2.27
CA MET A 206 23.24 11.43 -2.42
C MET A 206 23.36 10.53 -1.19
N GLU A 207 24.56 10.40 -0.63
CA GLU A 207 24.80 9.66 0.63
C GLU A 207 23.97 10.26 1.78
N ASN A 208 24.00 11.59 1.93
CA ASN A 208 23.22 12.28 2.95
C ASN A 208 21.72 12.07 2.76
N ALA A 209 21.21 12.19 1.52
CA ALA A 209 19.81 11.94 1.21
C ALA A 209 19.40 10.48 1.49
N TYR A 210 20.25 9.52 1.12
CA TYR A 210 20.03 8.10 1.34
C TYR A 210 19.92 7.75 2.83
N ASN A 211 20.87 8.25 3.63
CA ASN A 211 20.89 8.01 5.06
C ASN A 211 19.78 8.76 5.80
N ASP A 212 19.42 9.98 5.38
CA ASP A 212 18.30 10.72 5.97
C ASP A 212 16.96 10.04 5.70
N LEU A 213 16.73 9.53 4.48
CA LEU A 213 15.52 8.75 4.17
C LEU A 213 15.44 7.46 5.01
N LYS A 214 16.55 6.72 5.15
CA LYS A 214 16.61 5.54 6.02
C LYS A 214 16.32 5.88 7.49
N ARG A 215 16.91 6.96 8.00
CA ARG A 215 16.68 7.42 9.37
C ARG A 215 15.22 7.82 9.59
N ARG A 216 14.62 8.58 8.69
CA ARG A 216 13.22 9.03 8.85
C ARG A 216 12.22 7.89 8.81
N LEU A 217 12.50 6.81 8.07
CA LEU A 217 11.69 5.58 8.13
C LEU A 217 11.65 4.95 9.53
N THR A 218 12.63 5.20 10.39
CA THR A 218 12.68 4.67 11.75
C THR A 218 12.37 5.69 12.84
N THR A 219 12.57 6.99 12.58
CA THR A 219 12.40 8.05 13.59
C THR A 219 11.10 8.84 13.46
N SER A 220 10.40 8.77 12.33
CA SER A 220 9.07 9.37 12.18
C SER A 220 8.06 8.77 13.16
N PRO A 221 6.95 9.47 13.50
CA PRO A 221 5.94 8.91 14.39
C PRO A 221 5.56 7.50 13.92
N VAL A 222 5.63 6.56 14.87
CA VAL A 222 5.49 5.13 14.61
C VAL A 222 4.20 4.85 13.85
N PHE A 223 3.13 5.61 14.11
CA PHE A 223 1.85 5.53 13.40
C PHE A 223 1.47 6.88 12.79
N LEU A 224 0.98 6.83 11.55
CA LEU A 224 0.08 7.86 11.03
C LEU A 224 -1.30 7.61 11.61
N ASN A 225 -1.81 8.58 12.37
CA ASN A 225 -3.09 8.45 13.03
C ASN A 225 -4.22 8.58 12.02
N PHE A 226 -5.28 7.81 12.25
CA PHE A 226 -6.51 8.05 11.54
C PHE A 226 -7.19 9.35 12.03
N PRO A 227 -7.85 10.11 11.12
CA PRO A 227 -8.62 11.27 11.52
C PRO A 227 -9.81 10.88 12.39
N ASP A 228 -10.07 11.66 13.45
CA ASP A 228 -11.34 11.66 14.17
C ASP A 228 -12.27 12.79 13.67
N ASP A 229 -13.58 12.65 13.86
CA ASP A 229 -14.58 13.59 13.34
C ASP A 229 -14.76 14.84 14.23
N ILE A 230 -14.06 14.91 15.36
CA ILE A 230 -14.33 15.89 16.43
C ILE A 230 -13.24 16.97 16.47
N SER A 231 -12.00 16.56 16.34
CA SER A 231 -10.82 17.39 16.58
C SER A 231 -10.45 18.18 15.32
N PRO A 232 -10.06 19.45 15.45
CA PRO A 232 -9.75 20.28 14.29
C PRO A 232 -8.49 19.80 13.57
N LEU A 233 -8.57 19.84 12.24
CA LEU A 233 -7.45 19.58 11.35
C LEU A 233 -6.61 20.85 11.18
N VAL A 234 -5.29 20.68 11.24
CA VAL A 234 -4.30 21.73 11.01
C VAL A 234 -3.38 21.28 9.89
N LEU A 235 -3.42 22.01 8.78
CA LEU A 235 -2.47 21.85 7.69
C LEU A 235 -1.35 22.89 7.88
N SER A 236 -0.11 22.41 8.03
CA SER A 236 1.08 23.26 8.01
C SER A 236 1.83 23.02 6.71
N THR A 237 2.10 24.07 5.94
CA THR A 237 2.79 24.00 4.65
C THR A 237 4.04 24.85 4.67
N ASP A 238 5.02 24.46 3.86
CA ASP A 238 6.25 25.22 3.63
C ASP A 238 6.70 25.03 2.17
N ALA A 239 7.21 26.09 1.54
CA ALA A 239 7.76 26.03 0.21
C ALA A 239 9.25 26.40 0.16
N SER A 240 9.99 25.72 -0.70
CA SER A 240 11.40 26.00 -0.95
C SER A 240 11.62 26.42 -2.41
N GLY A 241 12.87 26.67 -2.82
CA GLY A 241 13.20 26.87 -4.24
C GLY A 241 12.87 25.67 -5.14
N TYR A 242 12.81 24.46 -4.56
CA TYR A 242 12.81 23.22 -5.34
C TYR A 242 11.54 22.39 -5.19
N GLY A 243 10.72 22.68 -4.20
CA GLY A 243 9.50 21.93 -3.90
C GLY A 243 8.82 22.41 -2.63
N MET A 244 7.69 21.79 -2.34
CA MET A 244 6.84 22.07 -1.19
C MET A 244 6.74 20.85 -0.28
N GLY A 245 6.49 21.13 1.00
CA GLY A 245 6.21 20.17 2.05
C GLY A 245 4.94 20.58 2.80
N GLY A 246 4.28 19.60 3.38
CA GLY A 246 3.12 19.83 4.22
C GLY A 246 2.97 18.72 5.25
N VAL A 247 2.38 19.05 6.39
CA VAL A 247 2.00 18.10 7.42
C VAL A 247 0.54 18.34 7.76
N LEU A 248 -0.29 17.31 7.57
CA LEU A 248 -1.65 17.30 8.07
C LEU A 248 -1.64 16.72 9.48
N ARG A 249 -2.06 17.54 10.44
CA ARG A 249 -2.16 17.16 11.85
C ARG A 249 -3.57 17.32 12.35
N GLN A 250 -3.87 16.63 13.44
CA GLN A 250 -5.10 16.80 14.19
C GLN A 250 -4.77 17.20 15.63
N MET A 251 -5.40 18.28 16.10
CA MET A 251 -5.18 18.80 17.44
C MET A 251 -6.16 18.15 18.40
N THR A 252 -5.73 17.07 19.04
CA THR A 252 -6.53 16.34 20.03
C THR A 252 -6.26 16.88 21.43
N LEU A 253 -7.12 16.53 22.40
CA LEU A 253 -6.90 16.83 23.82
C LEU A 253 -5.55 16.30 24.35
N ASN A 254 -5.03 15.23 23.75
CA ASN A 254 -3.76 14.60 24.12
C ASN A 254 -2.57 15.13 23.31
N GLY A 255 -2.75 16.23 22.58
CA GLY A 255 -1.72 16.85 21.74
C GLY A 255 -1.93 16.64 20.24
N SER A 256 -0.89 17.01 19.48
CA SER A 256 -0.92 16.98 18.02
C SER A 256 -0.60 15.60 17.48
N LYS A 257 -1.52 15.05 16.68
CA LYS A 257 -1.37 13.75 15.99
C LYS A 257 -1.12 13.98 14.52
N VAL A 258 -0.16 13.27 13.93
CA VAL A 258 0.15 13.38 12.50
C VAL A 258 -0.73 12.40 11.73
N ILE A 259 -1.47 12.91 10.75
CA ILE A 259 -2.30 12.10 9.85
C ILE A 259 -1.51 11.73 8.60
N LYS A 260 -0.83 12.71 7.99
CA LYS A 260 -0.13 12.50 6.73
C LYS A 260 0.96 13.55 6.51
N TYR A 261 2.12 13.12 6.01
CA TYR A 261 3.10 14.00 5.41
C TYR A 261 2.86 14.13 3.91
N VAL A 262 2.82 15.36 3.41
CA VAL A 262 2.71 15.68 1.98
C VAL A 262 4.02 16.32 1.55
N SER A 263 4.49 15.97 0.37
CA SER A 263 5.59 16.71 -0.25
C SER A 263 5.46 16.63 -1.75
N LYS A 264 5.95 17.63 -2.48
CA LYS A 264 5.95 17.62 -3.94
C LYS A 264 7.11 18.44 -4.48
N LYS A 265 7.81 17.88 -5.46
CA LYS A 265 8.85 18.59 -6.19
C LYS A 265 8.19 19.54 -7.19
N PHE A 266 8.72 20.76 -7.30
CA PHE A 266 8.28 21.72 -8.31
C PHE A 266 8.78 21.33 -9.70
N ASN A 267 7.92 21.50 -10.70
CA ASN A 267 8.31 21.40 -12.11
C ASN A 267 9.15 22.63 -12.53
N SER A 268 9.69 22.60 -13.75
CA SER A 268 10.58 23.67 -14.24
C SER A 268 9.94 25.05 -14.32
N ALA A 269 8.61 25.14 -14.43
CA ALA A 269 7.89 26.42 -14.41
C ALA A 269 7.69 26.90 -12.96
N GLN A 270 7.23 26.01 -12.08
CA GLN A 270 6.97 26.28 -10.66
C GLN A 270 8.25 26.69 -9.90
N GLN A 271 9.42 26.22 -10.31
CA GLN A 271 10.70 26.65 -9.71
C GLN A 271 11.04 28.11 -10.02
N LYS A 272 10.45 28.69 -11.07
CA LYS A 272 10.67 30.10 -11.47
C LYS A 272 9.70 31.06 -10.80
N TYR A 273 8.70 30.55 -10.08
CA TYR A 273 7.74 31.36 -9.35
C TYR A 273 8.46 32.17 -8.25
N SER A 274 7.94 33.35 -7.95
CA SER A 274 8.35 34.12 -6.77
C SER A 274 8.13 33.30 -5.49
N THR A 275 8.77 33.70 -4.40
CA THR A 275 8.60 33.00 -3.11
C THR A 275 7.13 32.97 -2.69
N THR A 276 6.41 34.09 -2.82
CA THR A 276 4.98 34.19 -2.48
C THR A 276 4.11 33.25 -3.31
N GLU A 277 4.35 33.15 -4.62
CA GLU A 277 3.62 32.22 -5.50
C GLU A 277 3.91 30.75 -5.15
N ARG A 278 5.13 30.43 -4.70
CA ARG A 278 5.50 29.08 -4.26
C ARG A 278 4.85 28.71 -2.93
N GLU A 279 4.78 29.63 -1.98
CA GLU A 279 4.03 29.44 -0.73
C GLU A 279 2.54 29.27 -1.01
N CYS A 280 1.97 30.09 -1.90
CA CYS A 280 0.56 29.97 -2.29
C CYS A 280 0.26 28.64 -3.01
N LEU A 281 1.20 28.12 -3.81
CA LEU A 281 1.09 26.81 -4.46
C LEU A 281 1.21 25.64 -3.46
N ALA A 282 1.85 25.86 -2.31
CA ALA A 282 2.01 24.85 -1.27
C ALA A 282 0.75 24.63 -0.43
N LEU A 283 -0.11 25.65 -0.35
CA LEU A 283 -1.47 25.59 0.22
C LEU A 283 -2.44 24.85 -0.72
#